data_AF-A0A1C5BGF3-F1
#
_entry.id   AF-A0A1C5BGF3-F1
#
_cell.length_a   1.000
_cell.length_b   1.000
_cell.length_c   1.000
_cell.angle_alpha   90.00
_cell.angle_beta   90.00
_cell.angle_gamma   90.00
#
_symmetry.space_group_name_H-M   'P 1'
#
loop_
_entity.id
_entity.type
_entity.pdbx_description
1 polymer ?
#
loop_
_entity_poly.entity_id
_entity_poly.type
_entity_poly.pdbx_seq_one_letter_code
_entity_poly.pdbx_strand_id
1 'polypeptide(L)'
;MSEAAAELAAQRVERERIERRRAERDGPVESGAKLSGKAADLLAAVRAVEAGGKPASTVFAAPSRPAPERTPEPGPAATAAAPVRPAPEPEPEP
;
A
#
# COMPACT_ATOMS: atom_id res chain seq x y z
N MET A 1 -43.68 -17.81 2.42
CA MET A 1 -42.75 -17.96 1.28
C MET A 1 -42.57 -19.44 1.01
N SER A 2 -42.63 -19.88 -0.24
CA SER A 2 -42.37 -21.28 -0.62
C SER A 2 -40.86 -21.54 -0.72
N GLU A 3 -40.41 -22.77 -0.48
CA GLU A 3 -39.00 -23.18 -0.59
C GLU A 3 -38.42 -22.88 -1.97
N ALA A 4 -39.18 -23.15 -3.04
CA ALA A 4 -38.76 -22.85 -4.41
C ALA A 4 -38.50 -21.35 -4.63
N ALA A 5 -39.24 -20.47 -3.96
CA ALA A 5 -39.02 -19.03 -4.05
C ALA A 5 -37.74 -18.61 -3.31
N ALA A 6 -37.42 -19.26 -2.20
CA ALA A 6 -36.19 -19.04 -1.46
C ALA A 6 -34.96 -19.49 -2.26
N GLU A 7 -35.02 -20.63 -2.95
CA GLU A 7 -33.94 -21.10 -3.82
C GLU A 7 -33.67 -20.15 -4.99
N LEU A 8 -34.72 -19.66 -5.65
CA LEU A 8 -34.56 -18.69 -6.75
C LEU A 8 -33.96 -17.37 -6.25
N ALA A 9 -34.33 -16.90 -5.05
CA ALA A 9 -33.72 -15.72 -4.45
C ALA A 9 -32.23 -15.95 -4.14
N ALA A 10 -31.88 -17.11 -3.58
CA ALA A 10 -30.48 -17.47 -3.30
C ALA A 10 -29.63 -17.53 -4.58
N GLN A 11 -30.15 -18.10 -5.67
CA GLN A 11 -29.46 -18.15 -6.95
C GLN A 11 -29.16 -16.76 -7.53
N ARG A 12 -30.09 -15.80 -7.39
CA ARG A 12 -29.88 -14.42 -7.85
C ARG A 12 -28.76 -13.75 -7.09
N VAL A 13 -28.76 -13.87 -5.76
CA VAL A 13 -27.71 -13.32 -4.90
C VAL A 13 -26.34 -13.91 -5.26
N GLU A 14 -26.25 -15.21 -5.51
CA GLU A 14 -24.98 -15.84 -5.88
C GLU A 14 -24.50 -15.38 -7.27
N ARG A 15 -25.40 -15.27 -8.25
CA ARG A 15 -25.06 -14.72 -9.57
C ARG A 15 -24.55 -13.29 -9.47
N GLU A 16 -25.23 -12.43 -8.72
CA GLU A 16 -24.82 -11.04 -8.50
C GLU A 16 -23.43 -10.95 -7.84
N ARG A 17 -23.12 -11.83 -6.89
CA ARG A 17 -21.79 -11.92 -6.27
C ARG A 17 -20.72 -12.34 -7.27
N ILE A 18 -21.01 -13.32 -8.11
CA ILE A 18 -20.10 -13.79 -9.16
C ILE A 18 -19.86 -12.69 -10.20
N GLU A 19 -20.91 -11.99 -10.64
CA GLU A 19 -20.81 -10.90 -11.61
C GLU A 19 -19.97 -9.75 -11.07
N ARG A 20 -20.19 -9.35 -9.82
CA ARG A 20 -19.35 -8.34 -9.15
C ARG A 20 -17.88 -8.76 -9.13
N ARG A 21 -17.59 -9.99 -8.68
CA ARG A 21 -16.22 -10.52 -8.65
C ARG A 21 -15.61 -10.63 -10.05
N ARG A 22 -16.40 -10.91 -11.07
CA ARG A 22 -15.92 -10.95 -12.47
C ARG A 22 -15.60 -9.56 -12.98
N ALA A 23 -16.42 -8.56 -12.65
CA ALA A 23 -16.19 -7.16 -13.04
C ALA A 23 -14.96 -6.56 -12.35
N GLU A 24 -14.62 -7.02 -11.14
CA GLU A 24 -13.40 -6.60 -10.41
C GLU A 24 -12.09 -7.20 -10.98
N ARG A 25 -12.17 -8.20 -11.87
CA ARG A 25 -10.98 -8.82 -12.47
C ARG A 25 -10.66 -8.17 -13.81
N ASP A 26 -9.37 -8.00 -14.11
CA ASP A 26 -8.85 -7.42 -15.37
C ASP A 26 -9.11 -8.27 -16.64
N GLY A 27 -10.00 -9.26 -16.55
CA GLY A 27 -10.35 -10.17 -17.64
C GLY A 27 -9.75 -11.58 -17.49
N PRO A 28 -10.00 -12.44 -18.48
CA PRO A 28 -9.33 -13.74 -18.59
C PRO A 28 -7.82 -13.58 -18.77
N VAL A 29 -7.06 -14.62 -18.40
CA VAL A 29 -5.62 -14.66 -18.68
C VAL A 29 -5.40 -15.17 -20.11
N GLU A 30 -4.68 -14.40 -20.92
CA GLU A 30 -4.35 -14.77 -22.29
C GLU A 30 -3.45 -16.01 -22.33
N SER A 31 -3.78 -16.94 -23.23
CA SER A 31 -2.99 -18.15 -23.43
C SER A 31 -1.61 -17.80 -23.99
N GLY A 32 -0.55 -18.41 -23.44
CA GLY A 32 0.83 -18.19 -23.89
C GLY A 32 1.46 -16.87 -23.40
N ALA A 33 0.77 -16.09 -22.57
CA ALA A 33 1.39 -14.96 -21.88
C ALA A 33 2.60 -15.43 -21.04
N LYS A 34 3.73 -14.74 -21.21
CA LYS A 34 4.95 -15.06 -20.46
C LYS A 34 4.87 -14.54 -19.04
N LEU A 35 5.31 -15.36 -18.08
CA LEU A 35 5.48 -14.92 -16.70
C LEU A 35 6.71 -14.01 -16.60
N SER A 36 6.57 -12.91 -15.87
CA SER A 36 7.62 -11.91 -15.69
C SER A 36 7.64 -11.38 -14.26
N GLY A 37 8.74 -10.71 -13.90
CA GLY A 37 8.95 -10.16 -12.56
C GLY A 37 8.72 -11.18 -11.47
N LYS A 38 7.94 -10.81 -10.45
CA LYS A 38 7.68 -11.63 -9.27
C LYS A 38 7.09 -13.01 -9.59
N ALA A 39 6.23 -13.12 -10.60
CA ALA A 39 5.62 -14.39 -10.96
C ALA A 39 6.66 -15.38 -11.52
N ALA A 40 7.62 -14.89 -12.31
CA ALA A 40 8.73 -15.71 -12.79
C ALA A 40 9.66 -16.13 -11.64
N ASP A 41 9.96 -15.21 -10.72
CA ASP A 41 10.78 -15.49 -9.53
C ASP A 41 10.14 -16.57 -8.64
N LEU A 42 8.82 -16.51 -8.46
CA LEU A 42 8.08 -17.52 -7.70
C LEU A 42 8.14 -18.90 -8.35
N LEU A 43 8.01 -18.99 -9.68
CA LEU A 43 8.19 -20.27 -10.37
C LEU A 43 9.62 -20.80 -10.27
N ALA A 44 10.63 -19.93 -10.38
CA ALA A 44 12.02 -20.33 -10.19
C ALA A 44 12.25 -20.88 -8.78
N ALA A 45 11.64 -20.26 -7.76
CA ALA A 45 11.68 -20.76 -6.38
C ALA A 45 11.04 -22.14 -6.24
N VAL A 46 9.90 -22.41 -6.89
CA VAL A 46 9.26 -23.74 -6.90
C VAL A 46 10.20 -24.78 -7.51
N ARG A 47 10.78 -24.50 -8.69
CA ARG A 47 11.72 -25.43 -9.34
C ARG A 47 12.96 -25.71 -8.49
N ALA A 48 13.47 -24.70 -7.77
CA ALA A 48 14.59 -24.89 -6.85
C ALA A 48 14.23 -25.87 -5.72
N VAL A 49 13.03 -25.77 -5.15
CA VAL A 49 12.53 -26.69 -4.12
C VAL A 49 12.38 -28.11 -4.69
N GLU A 50 11.81 -28.25 -5.89
CA GLU A 50 11.68 -29.55 -6.57
C GLU A 50 13.04 -30.21 -6.83
N ALA A 51 14.10 -29.41 -7.07
CA ALA A 51 15.47 -29.88 -7.23
C ALA A 51 16.21 -30.13 -5.89
N GLY A 52 15.54 -30.00 -4.74
CA GLY A 52 16.15 -30.14 -3.41
C GLY A 52 17.00 -28.94 -2.97
N GLY A 53 16.96 -27.85 -3.73
CA GLY A 53 17.61 -26.58 -3.40
C GLY A 53 16.76 -25.70 -2.48
N LYS A 54 17.38 -24.66 -1.93
CA LYS A 54 16.71 -23.67 -1.08
C LYS A 54 16.46 -22.38 -1.87
N PRO A 55 15.21 -21.94 -2.05
CA PRO A 55 14.92 -20.70 -2.77
C PRO A 55 15.41 -19.47 -2.00
N ALA A 56 15.71 -18.39 -2.72
CA ALA A 56 16.11 -17.12 -2.11
C ALA A 56 14.96 -16.56 -1.24
N SER A 57 15.25 -16.20 0.01
CA SER A 57 14.25 -15.75 0.99
C SER A 57 13.50 -14.48 0.56
N THR A 58 14.17 -13.63 -0.23
CA THR A 58 13.62 -12.38 -0.78
C THR A 58 12.46 -12.60 -1.73
N VAL A 59 12.34 -13.78 -2.35
CA VAL A 59 11.21 -14.14 -3.22
C VAL A 59 9.89 -14.19 -2.43
N PHE A 60 9.92 -14.39 -1.11
CA PHE A 60 8.71 -14.39 -0.28
C PHE A 60 8.49 -13.08 0.49
N ALA A 61 9.37 -12.09 0.33
CA ALA A 61 9.17 -10.80 0.96
C ALA A 61 7.90 -10.12 0.41
N ALA A 62 7.09 -9.59 1.33
CA ALA A 62 5.96 -8.73 1.00
C ALA A 62 6.46 -7.47 0.28
N PRO A 63 5.68 -6.89 -0.64
CA PRO A 63 6.02 -5.62 -1.24
C PRO A 63 6.15 -4.56 -0.13
N SER A 64 7.21 -3.75 -0.22
CA SER A 64 7.40 -2.63 0.72
C SER A 64 6.22 -1.68 0.58
N ARG A 65 5.39 -1.57 1.62
CA ARG A 65 4.34 -0.55 1.66
C ARG A 65 5.04 0.80 1.85
N PRO A 66 4.75 1.83 1.05
CA PRO A 66 5.29 3.16 1.30
C PRO A 66 4.94 3.56 2.74
N ALA A 67 5.95 4.00 3.49
CA ALA A 67 5.74 4.52 4.83
C ALA A 67 4.82 5.75 4.75
N PRO A 68 3.87 5.91 5.69
CA PRO A 68 3.07 7.14 5.73
C PRO A 68 4.01 8.34 5.85
N GLU A 69 3.83 9.33 4.99
CA GLU A 69 4.54 10.61 5.09
C GLU A 69 4.25 11.21 6.45
N ARG A 70 5.30 11.48 7.24
CA ARG A 70 5.13 12.18 8.52
C ARG A 70 4.67 13.59 8.20
N THR A 71 3.44 13.91 8.55
CA THR A 71 2.97 15.29 8.54
C THR A 71 3.84 16.08 9.54
N PRO A 72 4.42 17.23 9.17
CA PRO A 72 5.13 18.05 10.13
C PRO A 72 4.15 18.46 11.24
N GLU A 73 4.48 18.12 12.50
CA GLU A 73 3.69 18.58 13.63
C GLU A 73 3.76 20.11 13.69
N PRO A 74 2.65 20.80 13.99
CA PRO A 74 2.67 22.24 14.20
C PRO A 74 3.62 22.56 15.36
N GLY A 75 4.80 23.09 15.03
CA GLY A 75 5.77 23.52 16.01
C GLY A 75 5.20 24.59 16.94
N PRO A 76 5.66 24.68 18.20
CA PRO A 76 5.18 25.69 19.12
C PRO A 76 5.38 27.08 18.52
N ALA A 77 4.31 27.87 18.49
CA ALA A 77 4.33 29.25 18.02
C ALA A 77 5.42 30.02 18.77
N ALA A 78 6.38 30.58 18.03
CA ALA A 78 7.42 31.43 18.58
C ALA A 78 6.75 32.58 19.33
N THR A 79 6.89 32.60 20.65
CA THR A 79 6.51 33.73 21.49
C THR A 79 7.33 34.94 21.04
N ALA A 80 6.63 35.99 20.62
CA ALA A 80 7.21 37.22 20.10
C ALA A 80 8.30 37.76 21.04
N ALA A 81 9.45 38.13 20.45
CA ALA A 81 10.56 38.77 21.14
C ALA A 81 10.08 40.05 21.84
N ALA A 82 10.39 40.17 23.14
CA ALA A 82 10.19 41.40 23.89
C ALA A 82 11.05 42.53 23.32
N PRO A 83 10.60 43.80 23.35
CA PRO A 83 11.34 44.91 22.76
C PRO A 83 12.63 45.18 23.55
N VAL A 84 13.75 45.28 22.82
CA VAL A 84 15.04 45.69 23.35
C VAL A 84 14.98 47.17 23.75
N ARG A 85 15.39 47.47 24.98
CA ARG A 85 15.53 48.83 25.50
C ARG A 85 16.81 49.45 24.93
N PRO A 86 16.80 50.69 24.41
CA PRO A 86 18.02 51.29 23.87
C PRO A 86 19.01 51.60 24.99
N ALA A 87 20.29 51.31 24.73
CA ALA A 87 21.42 51.62 25.60
C ALA A 87 21.74 53.13 25.54
N PRO A 88 22.23 53.75 26.62
CA PRO A 88 22.64 55.15 26.61
C PRO A 88 23.89 55.35 25.72
N GLU A 89 23.87 56.45 24.96
CA GLU A 89 24.91 56.89 24.04
C GLU A 89 26.08 57.52 24.81
N PRO A 90 27.35 57.22 24.48
CA PRO A 90 28.49 57.89 25.10
C PRO A 90 28.71 59.28 24.48
N GLU A 91 28.86 60.29 25.33
CA GLU A 91 29.36 61.63 24.98
C GLU A 91 30.80 61.57 24.41
N PRO A 92 31.18 62.46 23.49
CA PRO A 92 32.48 62.41 22.82
C PRO A 92 33.62 62.98 23.68
N GLU A 93 34.76 62.29 23.65
CA GLU A 93 36.06 62.72 24.21
C GLU A 93 36.57 64.04 23.58
N PRO A 94 37.41 64.80 24.31
CA PRO A 94 38.86 64.58 24.24
C PRO A 94 39.56 64.20 25.57
#